data_AF-A0A7Y2WV11-F1
#
_entry.id   AF-A0A7Y2WV11-F1
#
_cell.length_a   1.000
_cell.length_b   1.000
_cell.length_c   1.000
_cell.angle_alpha   90.00
_cell.angle_beta   90.00
_cell.angle_gamma   90.00
#
_symmetry.space_group_name_H-M   'P 1'
#
loop_
_entity.id
_entity.type
_entity.pdbx_description
1 polymer ?
#
loop_
_entity_poly.entity_id
_entity_poly.type
_entity_poly.pdbx_seq_one_letter_code
_entity_poly.pdbx_strand_id
1 'polypeptide(L)' 'MSTLKEQLAAAHTIIAAREEERLQIYADSQVDEQEHPRLQAINRELEHVWDLKRRIEAAISAGLSELPVPPPAYPEDMIG' A
#
# COMPACT_ATOMS: atom_id res chain seq x y z
N MET A 1 -20.96 2.87 1.29
CA MET A 1 -19.73 3.51 0.76
C MET A 1 -18.85 3.81 1.96
N SER A 2 -17.62 3.26 2.01
CA SER A 2 -16.69 3.61 3.10
C SER A 2 -16.14 5.01 2.91
N THR A 3 -16.13 5.80 3.99
CA THR A 3 -15.58 7.16 3.97
C THR A 3 -14.07 7.15 3.68
N LEU A 4 -13.53 8.26 3.16
CA LEU A 4 -12.08 8.39 2.97
C LEU A 4 -11.28 8.11 4.26
N LYS A 5 -11.85 8.43 5.43
CA LYS A 5 -11.23 8.13 6.74
C LYS A 5 -11.18 6.64 7.04
N GLU A 6 -12.24 5.89 6.71
CA GLU A 6 -12.24 4.42 6.83
C GLU A 6 -11.25 3.78 5.85
N GLN A 7 -11.18 4.29 4.62
CA GLN A 7 -10.20 3.82 3.64
C GLN A 7 -8.75 4.10 4.09
N LEU A 8 -8.51 5.26 4.71
CA LEU A 8 -7.21 5.60 5.28
C LEU A 8 -6.84 4.66 6.44
N ALA A 9 -7.79 4.37 7.34
CA ALA A 9 -7.58 3.44 8.43
C ALA A 9 -7.31 2.02 7.93
N ALA A 10 -8.02 1.57 6.89
CA ALA A 10 -7.76 0.29 6.23
C ALA A 10 -6.36 0.24 5.61
N ALA A 11 -5.94 1.30 4.92
CA ALA A 11 -4.59 1.38 4.34
C ALA A 11 -3.50 1.28 5.43
N HIS A 12 -3.66 1.94 6.58
CA HIS A 12 -2.72 1.80 7.70
C HIS A 12 -2.64 0.37 8.23
N THR A 13 -3.78 -0.30 8.41
CA THR A 13 -3.81 -1.69 8.88
C THR A 13 -3.11 -2.62 7.90
N ILE A 14 -3.32 -2.44 6.59
CA ILE A 14 -2.66 -3.26 5.57
C ILE A 14 -1.15 -3.01 5.56
N ILE A 15 -0.72 -1.73 5.60
CA ILE A 15 0.70 -1.38 5.65
C ILE A 15 1.36 -2.03 6.87
N ALA A 16 0.77 -1.89 8.06
CA ALA A 16 1.33 -2.46 9.28
C ALA A 16 1.48 -4.00 9.19
N ALA A 17 0.45 -4.71 8.71
CA ALA A 17 0.49 -6.16 8.55
C ALA A 17 1.57 -6.61 7.56
N ARG A 18 1.76 -5.87 6.45
CA ARG A 18 2.76 -6.22 5.43
C ARG A 18 4.18 -5.88 5.85
N GLU A 19 4.37 -4.80 6.59
CA GLU A 19 5.66 -4.48 7.21
C GLU A 19 6.05 -5.52 8.26
N GLU A 20 5.10 -6.00 9.06
CA GLU A 20 5.34 -7.09 10.02
C GLU A 20 5.74 -8.40 9.31
N GLU A 21 5.00 -8.80 8.28
CA GLU A 21 5.32 -9.99 7.48
C GLU A 21 6.72 -9.87 6.83
N ARG A 22 7.06 -8.68 6.32
CA ARG A 22 8.38 -8.39 5.76
C ARG A 22 9.49 -8.58 6.80
N LEU A 23 9.31 -8.04 8.00
CA LEU A 23 10.28 -8.18 9.09
C LEU A 23 10.44 -9.64 9.54
N GLN A 24 9.35 -10.41 9.58
CA GLN A 24 9.39 -11.84 9.89
C GLN A 24 10.20 -12.62 8.85
N ILE A 25 9.99 -12.36 7.55
CA ILE A 25 10.77 -13.02 6.48
C ILE A 25 12.26 -12.71 6.63
N TYR A 26 12.62 -11.45 6.86
CA TYR A 26 14.02 -11.06 7.09
C TYR A 26 14.62 -11.75 8.32
N ALA A 27 13.86 -11.90 9.40
CA ALA A 27 14.30 -12.54 10.64
C ALA A 27 14.45 -14.07 10.50
N ASP A 28 13.48 -14.74 9.88
CA ASP A 28 13.44 -16.20 9.78
C ASP A 28 14.37 -16.74 8.71
N SER A 29 14.45 -16.07 7.56
CA SER A 29 15.08 -16.64 6.38
C SER A 29 16.48 -16.05 6.10
N GLN A 30 16.84 -14.90 6.69
CA GLN A 30 18.06 -14.14 6.31
C GLN A 30 18.23 -13.92 4.80
N VAL A 31 17.14 -14.01 4.06
CA VAL A 31 17.10 -13.90 2.60
C VAL A 31 16.80 -12.48 2.19
N ASP A 32 17.37 -12.08 1.06
CA ASP A 32 17.05 -10.80 0.45
C ASP A 32 15.76 -10.86 -0.40
N GLU A 33 15.36 -9.70 -0.94
CA GLU A 33 14.16 -9.54 -1.75
C GLU A 33 14.19 -10.32 -3.08
N GLN A 34 15.37 -10.74 -3.54
CA GLN A 34 15.56 -11.51 -4.77
C GLN A 34 15.48 -13.02 -4.51
N GLU A 35 15.81 -13.44 -3.29
CA GLU A 35 15.82 -14.83 -2.85
C GLU A 35 14.45 -15.33 -2.37
N HIS A 36 13.52 -14.42 -2.03
CA HIS A 36 12.22 -14.79 -1.47
C HIS A 36 11.03 -14.23 -2.28
N PRO A 37 10.34 -15.05 -3.10
CA PRO A 37 9.22 -14.61 -3.94
C PRO A 37 8.09 -13.88 -3.20
N ARG A 38 7.85 -14.25 -1.93
CA ARG A 38 6.84 -13.58 -1.09
C ARG A 38 7.26 -12.16 -0.68
N LEU A 39 8.55 -11.92 -0.48
CA LEU A 39 9.08 -10.61 -0.13
C LEU A 39 8.91 -9.62 -1.28
N GLN A 40 9.16 -10.06 -2.52
CA GLN A 40 8.86 -9.27 -3.72
C GLN A 40 7.37 -8.92 -3.84
N ALA A 41 6.47 -9.88 -3.58
CA ALA A 41 5.04 -9.63 -3.58
C ALA A 41 4.63 -8.60 -2.51
N ILE A 42 5.12 -8.76 -1.27
CA ILE A 42 4.88 -7.83 -0.18
C ILE A 42 5.32 -6.41 -0.54
N ASN A 43 6.50 -6.25 -1.15
CA ASN A 43 7.01 -4.93 -1.54
C ASN A 43 6.14 -4.26 -2.60
N ARG A 44 5.69 -5.00 -3.62
CA ARG A 44 4.75 -4.46 -4.63
C ARG A 44 3.41 -4.05 -4.01
N GLU A 45 2.91 -4.86 -3.07
CA GLU A 45 1.66 -4.55 -2.38
C GLU A 45 1.81 -3.34 -1.45
N LEU A 46 2.94 -3.22 -0.75
CA LEU A 46 3.26 -2.03 0.05
C LEU A 46 3.32 -0.77 -0.81
N GLU A 47 3.97 -0.82 -1.97
CA GLU A 47 4.04 0.30 -2.92
C GLU A 47 2.65 0.80 -3.31
N HIS A 48 1.75 -0.13 -3.67
CA HIS A 48 0.38 0.19 -4.06
C HIS A 48 -0.42 0.82 -2.91
N VAL A 49 -0.33 0.26 -1.69
CA VAL A 49 -1.09 0.76 -0.55
C VAL A 49 -0.54 2.11 -0.06
N TRP A 50 0.77 2.35 -0.18
CA TRP A 50 1.37 3.66 0.09
C TRP A 50 0.95 4.73 -0.91
N ASP A 51 0.79 4.40 -2.20
CA ASP A 51 0.19 5.32 -3.18
C ASP A 51 -1.27 5.64 -2.82
N LEU A 52 -2.08 4.60 -2.57
CA LEU A 52 -3.47 4.76 -2.18
C LEU A 52 -3.61 5.65 -0.94
N LYS A 53 -2.81 5.41 0.09
CA LYS A 53 -2.75 6.25 1.30
C LYS A 53 -2.49 7.71 0.96
N ARG A 54 -1.44 8.00 0.19
CA ARG A 54 -1.07 9.38 -0.20
C ARG A 54 -2.20 10.08 -0.93
N ARG A 55 -2.89 9.37 -1.81
CA ARG A 55 -4.03 9.91 -2.58
C ARG A 55 -5.24 10.19 -1.69
N ILE A 56 -5.54 9.29 -0.75
CA ILE A 56 -6.61 9.49 0.23
C ILE A 56 -6.31 10.71 1.10
N GLU A 57 -5.07 10.84 1.60
CA GLU A 57 -4.64 11.99 2.39
C GLU A 57 -4.75 13.30 1.60
N ALA A 58 -4.34 13.31 0.34
CA ALA A 58 -4.49 14.46 -0.54
C ALA A 58 -5.97 14.83 -0.76
N ALA A 59 -6.84 13.84 -1.00
CA ALA A 59 -8.28 14.06 -1.16
C ALA A 59 -8.93 14.62 0.11
N ILE A 60 -8.57 14.09 1.28
CA ILE A 60 -9.03 14.61 2.59
C ILE A 60 -8.56 16.06 2.78
N SER A 61 -7.29 16.35 2.47
CA SER A 61 -6.73 17.71 2.59
C SER A 61 -7.39 18.71 1.63
N ALA A 62 -7.87 18.25 0.47
CA ALA A 62 -8.61 19.05 -0.49
C ALA A 62 -10.10 19.22 -0.13
N GLY A 63 -10.56 18.60 0.96
CA GLY A 63 -11.96 18.64 1.39
C GLY A 63 -12.89 17.78 0.54
N LEU A 64 -12.36 16.81 -0.22
CA LEU A 64 -13.15 15.89 -1.02
C LEU A 64 -13.81 14.82 -0.15
N SER A 65 -14.99 14.36 -0.56
CA SER A 65 -15.69 13.24 0.09
C SER A 65 -15.29 11.87 -0.46
N GLU A 66 -14.64 11.83 -1.63
CA GLU A 66 -14.23 10.63 -2.33
C GLU A 66 -12.94 10.86 -3.15
N LEU A 67 -12.30 9.77 -3.58
CA LEU A 67 -11.12 9.83 -4.43
C LEU A 67 -11.56 10.22 -5.86
N PRO A 68 -11.05 11.33 -6.43
CA PRO A 68 -11.46 11.79 -7.75
C PRO A 68 -10.92 10.89 -8.88
N VAL A 69 -9.86 10.15 -8.62
CA VAL A 69 -9.29 9.16 -9.54
C VAL A 69 -9.03 7.89 -8.74
N PRO A 70 -9.55 6.71 -9.16
CA PRO A 70 -9.24 5.45 -8.51
C PRO A 70 -7.75 5.09 -8.70
N PRO A 71 -7.14 4.34 -7.76
CA PRO A 71 -5.79 3.82 -7.95
C PRO A 71 -5.69 2.99 -9.24
N PRO A 72 -4.58 3.06 -9.99
CA PRO A 72 -4.33 2.15 -11.10
C PRO A 72 -4.28 0.72 -10.60
N ALA A 73 -4.68 -0.25 -11.43
CA ALA A 73 -4.68 -1.66 -11.05
C ALA A 73 -3.26 -2.18 -10.81
N TYR A 74 -2.26 -1.64 -11.53
CA TYR A 74 -0.86 -2.00 -11.39
C TYR A 74 0.07 -0.77 -11.30
N PRO A 75 1.18 -0.83 -10.55
CA PRO A 75 2.14 0.28 -10.42
C PRO A 75 2.73 0.73 -11.77
N GLU A 76 2.96 -0.21 -12.69
CA GLU A 76 3.44 0.08 -14.05
C GLU A 76 2.48 0.97 -14.87
N ASP A 77 1.20 1.04 -14.51
CA ASP A 77 0.21 1.90 -15.18
C ASP A 77 0.30 3.38 -14.74
N MET A 78 1.23 3.72 -13.82
CA MET A 78 1.46 5.10 -13.38
C MET A 78 2.34 5.92 -14.33
N ILE A 79 3.01 5.30 -15.31
CA ILE A 79 3.83 6.01 -16.31
C ILE A 79 3.03 6.18 -17.60
N GLY A 80 2.46 7.38 -17.77
CA GLY A 80 1.78 7.84 -18.99
C GLY A 80 1.91 9.33 -19.15
#